data_AF-A0A969XB51-F1
#
_entry.id   AF-A0A969XB51-F1
#
_cell.length_a   1.000
_cell.length_b   1.000
_cell.length_c   1.000
_cell.angle_alpha   90.00
_cell.angle_beta   90.00
_cell.angle_gamma   90.00
#
_symmetry.space_group_name_H-M   'P 1'
#
loop_
_entity.id
_entity.type
_entity.pdbx_description
1 polymer ?
#
loop_
_entity_poly.entity_id
_entity_poly.type
_entity_poly.pdbx_seq_one_letter_code
_entity_poly.pdbx_strand_id
1 'polypeptide(L)'
;LVGIIAAFTPMLFVSGKTAVQILMIVAGSFWALVNINSLPMVVELAANDRIGSFTGYYYFFSFSAAIVSPSLFGLIHDLTKDYNNLFIYSAVAFLLAFVCMLQVRHGEAKITPALSEEITR
;
A
#
# COMPACT_ATOMS: atom_id res chain seq x y z
N LEU A 1 -2.10 -2.62 -5.90
CA LEU A 1 -0.83 -1.90 -6.20
C LEU A 1 -0.70 -1.43 -7.65
N VAL A 2 -0.96 -2.27 -8.65
CA VAL A 2 -0.85 -1.87 -10.08
C VAL A 2 -1.63 -0.59 -10.40
N GLY A 3 -2.87 -0.46 -9.91
CA GLY A 3 -3.67 0.76 -10.08
C GLY A 3 -3.06 2.02 -9.47
N ILE A 4 -2.37 1.90 -8.33
CA ILE A 4 -1.65 3.04 -7.71
C ILE A 4 -0.45 3.45 -8.57
N ILE A 5 0.35 2.47 -9.00
CA ILE A 5 1.51 2.73 -9.86
C ILE A 5 1.06 3.42 -11.15
N ALA A 6 -0.01 2.91 -11.79
CA ALA A 6 -0.58 3.52 -12.98
C ALA A 6 -1.10 4.95 -12.76
N ALA A 7 -1.63 5.26 -11.57
CA ALA A 7 -2.10 6.60 -11.22
C ALA A 7 -0.95 7.59 -10.92
N PHE A 8 0.16 7.10 -10.35
CA PHE A 8 1.33 7.93 -10.01
C PHE A 8 2.26 8.20 -11.21
N THR A 9 2.36 7.29 -12.19
CA THR A 9 3.18 7.50 -13.41
C THR A 9 2.84 8.79 -14.18
N PRO A 10 1.58 9.11 -14.50
CA PRO A 10 1.24 10.35 -15.21
C PRO A 10 1.47 11.61 -14.34
N MET A 11 1.43 11.50 -13.01
CA MET A 11 1.74 12.64 -12.12
C MET A 11 3.20 13.12 -12.27
N LEU A 12 4.11 12.28 -12.77
CA LEU A 12 5.51 12.66 -13.00
C LEU A 12 5.68 13.70 -14.13
N PHE A 13 4.73 13.76 -15.06
CA PHE A 13 4.82 14.61 -16.26
C PHE A 13 3.78 15.74 -16.27
N VAL A 14 2.89 15.78 -15.28
CA VAL A 14 1.77 16.72 -15.22
C VAL A 14 2.04 17.80 -14.17
N SER A 15 2.16 19.06 -14.61
CA SER A 15 2.37 20.21 -13.73
C SER A 15 1.08 20.95 -13.35
N GLY A 16 -0.07 20.55 -13.90
CA GLY A 16 -1.35 21.22 -13.67
C GLY A 16 -1.97 20.85 -12.33
N LYS A 17 -2.20 21.83 -11.44
CA LYS A 17 -2.82 21.65 -10.11
C LYS A 17 -4.10 20.80 -10.16
N THR A 18 -5.03 21.13 -11.06
CA THR A 18 -6.31 20.43 -11.19
C THR A 18 -6.13 18.97 -11.60
N ALA A 19 -5.20 18.70 -12.53
CA ALA A 19 -4.94 17.34 -12.98
C ALA A 19 -4.29 16.49 -11.88
N VAL A 20 -3.36 17.06 -11.10
CA VAL A 20 -2.78 16.40 -9.91
C VAL A 20 -3.86 16.09 -8.87
N GLN A 21 -4.80 17.01 -8.61
CA GLN A 21 -5.90 16.78 -7.67
C GLN A 21 -6.81 15.63 -8.10
N ILE A 22 -7.20 15.57 -9.38
CA ILE A 22 -8.02 14.48 -9.92
C ILE A 22 -7.27 13.15 -9.80
N LEU A 23 -6.00 13.11 -10.21
CA LEU A 23 -5.18 11.91 -10.11
C LEU A 23 -4.99 11.46 -8.64
N MET A 24 -4.90 12.39 -7.69
CA MET A 24 -4.79 12.09 -6.26
C MET A 24 -6.06 11.47 -5.70
N ILE A 25 -7.24 11.89 -6.17
CA ILE A 25 -8.51 11.25 -5.79
C ILE A 25 -8.51 9.79 -6.25
N VAL A 26 -8.15 9.54 -7.52
CA VAL A 26 -8.07 8.19 -8.09
C VAL A 26 -7.04 7.33 -7.34
N ALA A 27 -5.85 7.88 -7.09
CA ALA A 27 -4.81 7.19 -6.33
C ALA A 27 -5.25 6.88 -4.89
N GLY A 28 -5.97 7.79 -4.24
CA GLY A 28 -6.54 7.59 -2.91
C GLY A 28 -7.56 6.45 -2.87
N SER A 29 -8.41 6.31 -3.88
CA SER A 29 -9.33 5.18 -4.00
C SER A 29 -8.59 3.85 -4.06
N PHE A 30 -7.52 3.76 -4.86
CA PHE A 30 -6.70 2.54 -4.93
C PHE A 30 -5.92 2.28 -3.63
N TRP A 31 -5.47 3.31 -2.94
CA TRP A 31 -4.80 3.18 -1.64
C TRP A 31 -5.74 2.62 -0.57
N ALA A 32 -7.00 3.07 -0.53
CA ALA A 32 -8.01 2.53 0.39
C ALA A 32 -8.21 1.02 0.19
N LEU A 33 -8.28 0.55 -1.06
CA LEU A 33 -8.41 -0.88 -1.38
C LEU A 33 -7.23 -1.70 -0.85
N VAL A 34 -6.01 -1.17 -0.93
CA VAL A 34 -4.82 -1.84 -0.39
C VAL A 34 -4.90 -1.91 1.14
N ASN A 35 -5.28 -0.81 1.80
CA ASN A 35 -5.30 -0.72 3.25
C ASN A 35 -6.37 -1.63 3.91
N ILE A 36 -7.54 -1.77 3.27
CA ILE A 36 -8.63 -2.61 3.78
C ILE A 36 -8.27 -4.10 3.71
N ASN A 37 -7.55 -4.53 2.66
CA ASN A 37 -7.22 -5.93 2.43
C ASN A 37 -5.88 -6.37 3.03
N SER A 38 -5.00 -5.42 3.41
CA SER A 38 -3.66 -5.76 3.91
C SER A 38 -3.67 -6.44 5.27
N LEU A 39 -4.53 -6.00 6.21
CA LEU A 39 -4.60 -6.62 7.52
C LEU A 39 -5.17 -8.06 7.46
N PRO A 40 -6.33 -8.32 6.82
CA PRO A 40 -6.85 -9.67 6.60
C PRO A 40 -5.81 -10.60 5.99
N MET A 41 -5.11 -10.16 4.94
CA MET A 41 -4.03 -10.95 4.33
C MET A 41 -2.95 -11.31 5.36
N VAL A 42 -2.43 -10.35 6.13
CA VAL A 42 -1.35 -10.63 7.08
C VAL A 42 -1.78 -11.59 8.19
N VAL A 43 -3.02 -11.49 8.67
CA VAL A 43 -3.51 -12.41 9.71
C VAL A 43 -3.81 -13.80 9.17
N GLU A 44 -4.17 -13.94 7.89
CA GLU A 44 -4.35 -15.24 7.22
C GLU A 44 -3.04 -16.02 7.08
N LEU A 45 -1.89 -15.34 7.02
CA LEU A 45 -0.57 -15.98 7.08
C LEU A 45 -0.21 -16.50 8.48
N ALA A 46 -0.91 -16.05 9.52
CA ALA A 46 -0.62 -16.44 10.90
C ALA A 46 -1.29 -17.78 11.25
N ALA A 47 -0.61 -18.60 12.06
CA ALA A 47 -1.27 -19.68 12.77
C ALA A 47 -2.27 -19.10 13.80
N ASN A 48 -3.34 -19.85 14.12
CA ASN A 48 -4.41 -19.39 15.02
C ASN A 48 -3.90 -18.89 16.39
N ASP A 49 -2.78 -19.44 16.88
CA ASP A 49 -2.13 -19.06 18.13
C ASP A 49 -1.26 -17.79 18.03
N ARG A 50 -0.99 -17.28 16.82
CA ARG A 50 -0.03 -16.18 16.55
C ARG A 50 -0.63 -14.96 15.86
N ILE A 51 -1.96 -14.89 15.74
CA ILE A 51 -2.67 -13.78 15.10
C ILE A 51 -2.28 -12.43 15.74
N GLY A 52 -2.21 -12.37 17.08
CA GLY A 52 -1.82 -11.16 17.80
C GLY A 52 -0.41 -10.65 17.46
N SER A 53 0.56 -11.55 17.31
CA SER A 53 1.94 -11.20 16.95
C SER A 53 2.04 -10.69 15.51
N PHE A 54 1.33 -11.31 14.56
CA PHE A 54 1.32 -10.88 13.16
C PHE A 54 0.64 -9.51 12.99
N THR A 55 -0.46 -9.27 13.69
CA THR A 55 -1.09 -7.94 13.77
C THR A 55 -0.14 -6.92 14.39
N GLY A 56 0.61 -7.30 15.43
CA GLY A 56 1.65 -6.48 16.04
C GLY A 56 2.73 -6.08 15.03
N TYR A 57 3.26 -7.04 14.26
CA TYR A 57 4.24 -6.76 13.20
C TYR A 57 3.66 -5.82 12.13
N TYR A 58 2.43 -6.06 11.69
CA TYR A 58 1.76 -5.19 10.71
C TYR A 58 1.74 -3.73 11.16
N TYR A 59 1.27 -3.46 12.38
CA TYR A 59 1.20 -2.09 12.89
C TYR A 59 2.57 -1.51 13.22
N PHE A 60 3.49 -2.33 13.75
CA PHE A 60 4.85 -1.89 14.03
C PHE A 60 5.54 -1.36 12.77
N PHE A 61 5.52 -2.11 11.67
CA PHE A 61 6.11 -1.66 10.41
C PHE A 61 5.32 -0.51 9.77
N SER A 62 3.98 -0.54 9.84
CA SER A 62 3.14 0.54 9.28
C SER A 62 3.41 1.89 9.94
N PHE A 63 3.46 1.92 11.28
CA PHE A 63 3.76 3.15 12.01
C PHE A 63 5.22 3.55 11.87
N SER A 64 6.15 2.60 11.85
CA SER A 64 7.57 2.88 11.59
C SER A 64 7.73 3.55 10.21
N ALA A 65 7.07 3.05 9.17
CA ALA A 65 7.09 3.66 7.84
C ALA A 65 6.49 5.07 7.85
N ALA A 66 5.39 5.29 8.58
CA ALA A 66 4.75 6.60 8.70
C ALA A 66 5.64 7.65 9.40
N ILE A 67 6.49 7.21 10.35
CA ILE A 67 7.46 8.08 11.03
C ILE A 67 8.69 8.34 10.17
N VAL A 68 9.22 7.30 9.52
CA VAL A 68 10.48 7.37 8.75
C VAL A 68 10.30 8.10 7.42
N SER A 69 9.15 7.93 6.74
CA SER A 69 8.96 8.45 5.39
C SER A 69 9.05 9.98 5.29
N PRO A 70 8.44 10.79 6.19
CA PRO A 70 8.59 12.26 6.14
C PRO A 70 10.04 12.72 6.33
N SER A 71 10.80 12.06 7.22
CA SER A 71 12.22 12.38 7.44
C SER A 71 13.07 12.05 6.22
N LEU A 72 12.86 10.89 5.59
CA LEU A 72 13.55 10.51 4.36
C LEU A 72 13.21 11.45 3.20
N PHE A 73 11.93 11.76 3.02
CA PHE A 73 11.51 12.69 1.97
C PHE A 73 12.04 14.10 2.22
N GLY A 74 12.07 14.56 3.48
CA GLY A 74 12.68 15.83 3.87
C GLY A 74 14.14 15.94 3.44
N LEU A 75 14.93 14.88 3.68
CA LEU A 75 16.33 14.82 3.21
C LEU A 75 16.44 14.88 1.68
N ILE A 76 15.58 14.16 0.96
CA ILE A 76 15.56 14.18 -0.51
C ILE A 76 15.20 15.58 -1.02
N HIS A 77 14.20 16.21 -0.41
CA HIS A 77 13.79 17.57 -0.75
C HIS A 77 14.91 18.58 -0.45
N ASP A 78 15.63 18.43 0.67
CA ASP A 78 16.71 19.33 1.02
C ASP A 78 17.87 19.28 0.03
N LEU A 79 18.17 18.11 -0.52
CA LEU A 79 19.23 17.92 -1.52
C LEU A 79 18.83 18.38 -2.92
N THR A 80 17.58 18.17 -3.31
CA THR A 80 17.10 18.42 -4.67
C THR A 80 16.40 19.75 -4.86
N LYS A 81 15.86 20.33 -3.78
CA LYS A 81 15.02 21.55 -3.73
C LYS A 81 13.75 21.50 -4.60
N ASP A 82 13.39 20.33 -5.13
CA ASP A 82 12.24 20.12 -6.00
C ASP A 82 11.15 19.27 -5.32
N TYR A 83 9.91 19.75 -5.33
CA TYR A 83 8.75 19.02 -4.79
C TYR A 83 8.27 17.90 -5.72
N ASN A 84 8.58 17.95 -7.01
CA ASN A 84 8.21 16.90 -7.97
C ASN A 84 8.84 15.54 -7.61
N ASN A 85 9.97 15.57 -6.89
CA ASN A 85 10.63 14.35 -6.42
C ASN A 85 9.79 13.56 -5.40
N LEU A 86 8.75 14.15 -4.83
CA LEU A 86 7.78 13.43 -3.99
C LEU A 86 7.08 12.32 -4.76
N PHE A 87 6.67 12.61 -6.00
CA PHE A 87 5.96 11.65 -6.84
C PHE A 87 6.91 10.54 -7.32
N ILE A 88 8.17 10.88 -7.63
CA ILE A 88 9.20 9.90 -7.98
C ILE A 88 9.48 8.98 -6.79
N TYR A 89 9.73 9.54 -5.61
CA TYR A 89 9.95 8.80 -4.37
C TYR A 89 8.78 7.84 -4.08
N SER A 90 7.55 8.33 -4.20
CA SER A 90 6.35 7.51 -3.98
C SER A 90 6.21 6.40 -5.01
N ALA A 91 6.42 6.69 -6.30
CA ALA A 91 6.34 5.70 -7.37
C ALA A 91 7.36 4.58 -7.19
N VAL A 92 8.61 4.91 -6.82
CA VAL A 92 9.65 3.93 -6.51
C VAL A 92 9.27 3.08 -5.29
N ALA A 93 8.77 3.70 -4.22
CA ALA A 93 8.32 2.97 -3.03
C ALA A 93 7.17 2.00 -3.34
N PHE A 94 6.18 2.42 -4.14
CA PHE A 94 5.10 1.53 -4.58
C PHE A 94 5.58 0.41 -5.50
N LEU A 95 6.56 0.67 -6.36
CA LEU A 95 7.16 -0.35 -7.22
C LEU A 95 7.93 -1.39 -6.40
N LEU A 96 8.70 -0.97 -5.39
CA LEU A 96 9.36 -1.89 -4.46
C LEU A 96 8.33 -2.71 -3.67
N ALA A 97 7.27 -2.08 -3.16
CA ALA A 97 6.19 -2.78 -2.49
C ALA A 97 5.49 -3.80 -3.41
N PHE A 98 5.35 -3.50 -4.71
CA PHE A 98 4.81 -4.43 -5.69
C PHE A 98 5.72 -5.65 -5.86
N VAL A 99 7.03 -5.44 -5.99
CA VAL A 99 8.00 -6.54 -6.06
C VAL A 99 7.97 -7.40 -4.80
N CYS A 100 7.87 -6.81 -3.61
CA CYS A 100 7.71 -7.56 -2.36
C CYS A 100 6.42 -8.39 -2.34
N MET A 101 5.31 -7.82 -2.81
CA MET A 101 4.02 -8.51 -2.87
C MET A 101 4.02 -9.69 -3.85
N LEU A 102 4.82 -9.67 -4.91
CA LEU A 102 4.99 -10.82 -5.81
C LEU A 102 5.56 -12.06 -5.11
N GLN A 103 6.26 -11.88 -3.97
CA GLN A 103 6.82 -12.99 -3.19
C GLN A 103 5.81 -13.57 -2.18
N VAL A 104 4.67 -12.92 -1.96
CA VAL A 104 3.63 -13.38 -1.03
C VAL A 104 2.77 -14.44 -1.74
N ARG A 105 2.89 -15.70 -1.32
CA ARG A 105 2.26 -16.86 -1.99
C ARG A 105 1.01 -17.44 -1.31
N HIS A 106 0.57 -16.93 -0.15
CA HIS A 106 -0.45 -17.58 0.68
C HIS A 106 -1.51 -16.61 1.27
N GLY A 107 -2.12 -15.76 0.43
CA GLY A 107 -3.21 -14.84 0.82
C GLY A 107 -4.56 -15.13 0.15
N GLU A 108 -4.75 -16.34 -0.39
CA GLU A 108 -6.04 -16.74 -0.94
C GLU A 108 -6.93 -17.21 0.22
N ALA A 109 -8.05 -16.52 0.46
CA ALA A 109 -9.06 -16.97 1.40
C ALA A 109 -9.48 -18.41 1.04
N LYS A 110 -9.14 -19.38 1.89
CA LYS A 110 -9.70 -20.73 1.74
C LYS A 110 -11.21 -20.60 1.96
N ILE A 111 -12.00 -20.82 0.91
CA ILE A 111 -13.45 -21.04 1.05
C ILE A 111 -13.59 -22.25 1.97
N THR A 112 -13.88 -21.99 3.23
CA THR A 112 -14.13 -23.02 4.22
C THR A 112 -15.59 -23.47 4.02
N PRO A 113 -15.90 -24.78 4.05
CA PRO A 113 -17.26 -25.29 3.80
C PRO A 113 -18.36 -24.62 4.65
N ALA A 114 -18.03 -24.08 5.82
CA ALA A 114 -18.95 -23.29 6.66
C ALA A 114 -19.49 -22.01 5.97
N LEU A 115 -18.67 -21.33 5.15
CA LEU A 115 -19.06 -20.12 4.41
C LEU A 115 -19.96 -20.49 3.21
N SER A 116 -19.74 -21.66 2.61
CA SER A 116 -20.62 -22.21 1.57
C SER A 116 -22.03 -22.51 2.11
N GLU A 117 -22.15 -22.94 3.36
CA GLU A 117 -23.44 -23.26 3.98
C GLU A 117 -24.24 -22.00 4.36
N GLU A 118 -23.55 -20.90 4.68
CA GLU A 118 -24.16 -19.60 5.00
C GLU A 118 -24.57 -18.80 3.75
N ILE A 119 -23.84 -18.92 2.63
CA ILE A 119 -24.22 -18.28 1.34
C ILE A 119 -25.40 -19.00 0.66
N THR A 120 -25.58 -20.30 0.93
CA THR A 120 -26.65 -21.10 0.32
C THR A 120 -27.97 -21.04 1.12
N ARG A 121 -27.99 -20.37 2.27
CA ARG A 121 -29.15 -20.23 3.16
C ARG A 121 -29.76 -18.83 3.09
#